data_AF-A0A820QMM0-F1
#
_entry.id   AF-A0A820QMM0-F1
#
_cell.length_a   1.000
_cell.length_b   1.000
_cell.length_c   1.000
_cell.angle_alpha   90.00
_cell.angle_beta   90.00
_cell.angle_gamma   90.00
#
_symmetry.space_group_name_H-M   'P 1'
#
loop_
_entity.id
_entity.type
_entity.pdbx_description
1 polymer ?
#
loop_
_entity_poly.entity_id
_entity_poly.type
_entity_poly.pdbx_seq_one_letter_code
_entity_poly.pdbx_strand_id
1 'polypeptide(L)'
;MTLWVGNALQASQWFCLRFGYEPHAYRGLETGSRDVVSHVIKQNKIIIVFQSPLLPDNQEYGEHLVRHGDGVKDVAFTVNNLEQIIEQVKAKGGKIVKDIWTDTDQHGSVKMACIQT
;
A
#
# COMPACT_ATOMS: atom_id res chain seq x y z
N MET A 1 6.58 -1.74 1.24
CA MET A 1 6.38 -1.39 -0.18
C MET A 1 5.03 -1.91 -0.64
N THR A 2 4.34 -1.17 -1.48
CA THR A 2 3.01 -1.56 -2.01
C THR A 2 3.08 -1.68 -3.52
N LEU A 3 2.64 -2.83 -4.03
CA LEU A 3 2.53 -3.11 -5.46
C LEU A 3 1.07 -3.16 -5.86
N TRP A 4 0.78 -2.55 -7.00
CA TRP A 4 -0.48 -2.75 -7.70
C TRP A 4 -0.27 -3.79 -8.77
N VAL A 5 -1.07 -4.85 -8.68
CA VAL A 5 -0.92 -6.05 -9.51
C VAL A 5 -2.28 -6.49 -10.02
N GLY A 6 -2.29 -7.20 -11.15
CA GLY A 6 -3.52 -7.74 -11.73
C GLY A 6 -4.18 -8.79 -10.83
N ASN A 7 -3.38 -9.60 -10.12
CA ASN A 7 -3.87 -10.63 -9.21
C ASN A 7 -3.04 -10.71 -7.92
N ALA A 8 -3.50 -10.05 -6.86
CA ALA A 8 -2.80 -9.96 -5.57
C ALA A 8 -2.63 -11.31 -4.86
N LEU A 9 -3.58 -12.23 -5.00
CA LEU A 9 -3.49 -13.58 -4.41
C LEU A 9 -2.36 -14.37 -5.08
N GLN A 10 -2.36 -14.43 -6.41
CA GLN A 10 -1.34 -15.15 -7.16
C GLN A 10 0.05 -14.54 -6.94
N ALA A 11 0.17 -13.20 -6.99
CA ALA A 11 1.43 -12.52 -6.79
C ALA A 11 2.00 -12.79 -5.39
N SER A 12 1.19 -12.63 -4.34
CA SER A 12 1.63 -12.89 -2.97
C SER A 12 2.08 -14.34 -2.76
N GLN A 13 1.31 -15.32 -3.28
CA GLN A 13 1.69 -16.73 -3.22
C GLN A 13 2.99 -17.03 -3.98
N TRP A 14 3.18 -16.43 -5.15
CA TRP A 14 4.42 -16.60 -5.92
C TRP A 14 5.64 -16.11 -5.15
N PHE A 15 5.55 -14.95 -4.48
CA PHE A 15 6.63 -14.45 -3.63
C PHE A 15 6.88 -15.34 -2.40
N CYS A 16 5.83 -15.85 -1.76
CA CYS A 16 5.98 -16.80 -0.66
C CYS A 16 6.69 -18.08 -1.12
N LEU A 17 6.24 -18.67 -2.23
CA LEU A 17 6.79 -19.94 -2.75
C LEU A 17 8.21 -19.82 -3.30
N ARG A 18 8.55 -18.70 -3.94
CA ARG A 18 9.84 -18.55 -4.64
C ARG A 18 10.92 -17.85 -3.82
N PHE A 19 10.54 -16.95 -2.91
CA PHE A 19 11.49 -16.17 -2.13
C PHE A 19 11.41 -16.43 -0.61
N GLY A 20 10.51 -17.31 -0.16
CA GLY A 20 10.40 -17.68 1.25
C GLY A 20 9.80 -16.60 2.14
N TYR A 21 8.94 -15.76 1.55
CA TYR A 21 8.06 -14.90 2.35
C TYR A 21 6.95 -15.71 3.01
N GLU A 22 6.38 -15.15 4.07
CA GLU A 22 5.25 -15.74 4.77
C GLU A 22 4.05 -14.78 4.73
N PRO A 23 2.81 -15.30 4.66
CA PRO A 23 1.61 -14.48 4.84
C PRO A 23 1.63 -13.74 6.19
N HIS A 24 1.29 -12.46 6.18
CA HIS A 24 1.38 -11.61 7.38
C HIS A 24 0.04 -10.97 7.77
N ALA A 25 -0.68 -10.40 6.80
CA ALA A 25 -1.99 -9.79 7.02
C ALA A 25 -2.83 -9.82 5.74
N TYR A 26 -4.14 -9.63 5.89
CA TYR A 26 -5.09 -9.66 4.78
C TYR A 26 -6.18 -8.60 4.97
N ARG A 27 -6.61 -8.02 3.85
CA ARG A 27 -7.82 -7.19 3.76
C ARG A 27 -8.54 -7.48 2.46
N GLY A 28 -9.83 -7.78 2.52
CA GLY A 28 -10.65 -8.04 1.33
C GLY A 28 -12.13 -8.10 1.67
N LEU A 29 -12.93 -8.75 0.81
CA LEU A 29 -14.39 -8.82 0.96
C LEU A 29 -14.82 -9.39 2.32
N GLU A 30 -14.10 -10.41 2.77
CA GLU A 30 -14.31 -11.14 4.02
C GLU A 30 -14.03 -10.27 5.25
N THR A 31 -13.24 -9.19 5.09
CA THR A 31 -12.90 -8.24 6.14
C THR A 31 -13.58 -6.87 5.93
N GLY A 32 -14.59 -6.80 5.06
CA GLY A 32 -15.37 -5.58 4.80
C GLY A 32 -14.78 -4.59 3.80
N SER A 33 -13.65 -4.89 3.16
CA SER A 33 -13.10 -4.04 2.09
C SER A 33 -13.66 -4.45 0.74
N ARG A 34 -14.47 -3.59 0.13
CA ARG A 34 -15.21 -3.91 -1.10
C ARG A 34 -14.56 -3.39 -2.38
N ASP A 35 -13.64 -2.44 -2.29
CA ASP A 35 -13.03 -1.81 -3.46
C ASP A 35 -11.70 -2.44 -3.86
N VAL A 36 -10.90 -2.87 -2.87
CA VAL A 36 -9.52 -3.32 -3.05
C VAL A 36 -9.21 -4.51 -2.15
N VAL A 37 -8.64 -5.57 -2.70
CA VAL A 37 -8.05 -6.67 -1.93
C VAL A 37 -6.58 -6.38 -1.68
N SER A 38 -6.06 -6.75 -0.51
CA SER A 38 -4.67 -6.55 -0.11
C SER A 38 -4.13 -7.79 0.60
N HIS A 39 -3.08 -8.38 0.02
CA HIS A 39 -2.31 -9.46 0.63
C HIS A 39 -0.99 -8.91 1.13
N VAL A 40 -0.73 -9.00 2.42
CA VAL A 40 0.53 -8.57 3.03
C VAL A 40 1.38 -9.79 3.31
N ILE A 41 2.61 -9.78 2.81
CA ILE A 41 3.60 -10.81 3.08
C ILE A 41 4.82 -10.20 3.76
N LYS A 42 5.50 -11.00 4.58
CA LYS A 42 6.65 -10.56 5.37
C LYS A 42 7.75 -11.60 5.35
N GLN A 43 8.99 -11.12 5.27
CA GLN A 43 10.18 -11.91 5.52
C GLN A 43 11.15 -11.05 6.33
N ASN A 44 11.44 -11.47 7.56
CA ASN A 44 12.20 -10.67 8.52
C ASN A 44 11.59 -9.27 8.72
N LYS A 45 12.30 -8.22 8.28
CA LYS A 45 11.86 -6.81 8.34
C LYS A 45 11.25 -6.31 7.03
N ILE A 46 11.27 -7.12 5.97
CA ILE A 46 10.79 -6.74 4.65
C ILE A 46 9.30 -7.03 4.57
N ILE A 47 8.50 -6.01 4.30
CA ILE A 47 7.04 -6.10 4.18
C ILE A 47 6.61 -5.63 2.80
N ILE A 48 5.87 -6.49 2.10
CA ILE A 48 5.33 -6.24 0.78
C ILE A 48 3.81 -6.38 0.83
N VAL A 49 3.11 -5.38 0.29
CA VAL A 49 1.66 -5.37 0.15
C VAL A 49 1.31 -5.50 -1.32
N PHE A 50 0.56 -6.53 -1.69
CA PHE A 50 0.01 -6.70 -3.04
C PHE A 50 -1.44 -6.29 -3.05
N GLN A 51 -1.82 -5.39 -3.96
CA GLN A 51 -3.18 -4.89 -4.08
C GLN A 51 -3.75 -5.10 -5.48
N SER A 52 -5.03 -5.46 -5.54
CA SER A 52 -5.80 -5.54 -6.78
C SER A 52 -7.19 -4.94 -6.57
N PRO A 53 -7.77 -4.28 -7.58
CA PRO A 53 -9.16 -3.82 -7.52
C PRO A 53 -10.11 -5.03 -7.49
N LEU A 54 -11.17 -4.93 -6.69
CA LEU A 54 -12.20 -5.98 -6.57
C LEU A 54 -13.39 -5.78 -7.52
N LEU A 55 -13.59 -4.54 -7.96
CA LEU A 55 -14.67 -4.15 -8.84
C LEU A 55 -14.13 -3.78 -10.23
N PRO A 56 -14.92 -4.01 -11.30
CA PRO A 56 -14.60 -3.48 -12.62
C PRO A 56 -14.56 -1.95 -12.61
N ASP A 57 -13.96 -1.37 -13.65
CA ASP A 57 -13.96 0.08 -13.90
C ASP A 57 -13.28 0.94 -12.81
N ASN A 58 -12.42 0.34 -11.98
CA ASN A 58 -11.53 1.10 -11.12
C ASN A 58 -10.46 1.79 -11.98
N GLN A 59 -10.73 3.04 -12.36
CA GLN A 59 -9.91 3.80 -13.28
C GLN A 59 -8.47 3.99 -12.77
N GLU A 60 -8.27 4.24 -11.47
CA GLU A 60 -6.94 4.51 -10.92
C GLU A 60 -6.03 3.27 -10.99
N TYR A 61 -6.53 2.11 -10.54
CA TYR A 61 -5.79 0.85 -10.63
C TYR A 61 -5.66 0.38 -12.08
N GLY A 62 -6.73 0.50 -12.87
CA GLY A 62 -6.76 0.08 -14.27
C GLY A 62 -5.75 0.83 -15.13
N GLU A 63 -5.71 2.17 -15.04
CA GLU A 63 -4.75 2.98 -15.79
C GLU A 63 -3.30 2.65 -15.42
N HIS A 64 -3.03 2.42 -14.13
CA HIS A 64 -1.70 2.01 -13.68
C HIS A 64 -1.31 0.65 -14.26
N LEU A 65 -2.19 -0.36 -14.15
CA LEU A 65 -1.93 -1.71 -14.64
C LEU A 65 -1.74 -1.75 -16.16
N VAL A 66 -2.53 -0.98 -16.92
CA VAL A 66 -2.36 -0.88 -18.39
C VAL A 66 -1.03 -0.23 -18.75
N ARG A 67 -0.63 0.81 -18.01
CA ARG A 67 0.60 1.56 -18.32
C ARG A 67 1.88 0.84 -17.88
N HIS A 68 1.84 0.15 -16.75
CA HIS A 68 3.04 -0.35 -16.07
C HIS A 68 3.08 -1.87 -15.89
N GLY A 69 1.96 -2.56 -16.08
CA GLY A 69 1.79 -3.94 -15.61
C GLY A 69 1.83 -4.02 -14.08
N ASP A 70 2.22 -5.18 -13.57
CA ASP A 70 2.44 -5.41 -12.15
C ASP A 70 3.67 -4.62 -11.67
N GLY A 71 3.47 -3.68 -10.75
CA GLY A 71 4.53 -2.72 -10.39
C GLY A 71 4.39 -2.08 -9.03
N VAL A 72 5.50 -1.50 -8.56
CA VAL A 72 5.55 -0.75 -7.31
C VAL A 72 4.80 0.57 -7.48
N LYS A 73 3.78 0.78 -6.64
CA LYS A 73 3.02 2.03 -6.60
C LYS A 73 3.50 2.96 -5.49
N ASP A 74 3.85 2.41 -4.33
CA ASP A 74 4.17 3.19 -3.14
C ASP A 74 5.34 2.59 -2.33
N VAL A 75 6.18 3.48 -1.79
CA VAL A 75 7.29 3.16 -0.89
C VAL A 75 7.07 3.90 0.43
N ALA A 76 6.48 3.19 1.39
CA ALA A 76 6.25 3.71 2.73
C ALA A 76 7.53 3.76 3.59
N PHE A 77 7.71 4.86 4.32
CA PHE A 77 8.78 5.06 5.31
C PHE A 77 8.20 5.20 6.71
N THR A 78 8.78 4.49 7.68
CA THR A 78 8.51 4.76 9.10
C THR A 78 9.32 5.99 9.51
N VAL A 79 8.63 6.99 10.05
CA VAL A 79 9.22 8.28 10.39
C VAL A 79 8.85 8.71 11.80
N ASN A 80 9.68 9.57 12.38
CA ASN A 80 9.35 10.31 13.58
C ASN A 80 8.92 11.74 13.19
N ASN A 81 7.98 12.33 13.92
CA ASN A 81 7.47 13.70 13.73
C ASN A 81 6.93 13.97 12.30
N LEU A 82 5.87 13.25 11.91
CA LEU A 82 5.26 13.34 10.57
C LEU A 82 4.82 14.78 10.22
N GLU A 83 4.29 15.53 11.18
CA GLU A 83 3.83 16.90 11.02
C GLU A 83 4.94 17.80 10.49
N GLN A 84 6.11 17.73 11.13
CA GLN A 84 7.28 18.51 10.75
C GLN A 84 7.75 18.14 9.34
N ILE A 85 7.74 16.84 9.00
CA ILE A 85 8.11 16.38 7.66
C ILE A 85 7.17 16.96 6.61
N ILE A 86 5.85 16.89 6.84
CA ILE A 86 4.86 17.39 5.89
C ILE A 86 4.89 18.91 5.78
N GLU A 87 5.11 19.63 6.87
CA GLU A 87 5.33 21.08 6.84
C GLU A 87 6.53 21.44 5.95
N GLN A 88 7.65 20.74 6.11
CA GLN A 88 8.85 20.94 5.28
C GLN A 88 8.62 20.58 3.81
N VAL A 89 7.87 19.52 3.52
CA VAL A 89 7.49 19.15 2.15
C VAL A 89 6.64 20.27 1.52
N LYS A 90 5.64 20.78 2.25
CA LYS A 90 4.80 21.89 1.79
C LYS A 90 5.62 23.17 1.56
N ALA A 91 6.51 23.52 2.48
CA ALA A 91 7.38 24.70 2.37
C ALA A 91 8.31 24.62 1.14
N LYS A 92 8.75 23.42 0.78
CA LYS A 92 9.59 23.17 -0.40
C LYS A 92 8.80 22.97 -1.70
N GLY A 93 7.48 23.14 -1.68
CA GLY A 93 6.61 22.98 -2.85
C GLY A 93 6.38 21.53 -3.28
N GLY A 94 6.64 20.56 -2.41
CA GLY A 94 6.37 19.15 -2.68
C GLY A 94 4.87 18.86 -2.75
N LYS A 95 4.48 17.94 -3.64
CA LYS A 95 3.08 17.61 -3.88
C LYS A 95 2.55 16.64 -2.83
N ILE A 96 1.50 17.05 -2.11
CA ILE A 96 0.77 16.20 -1.17
C ILE A 96 -0.34 15.48 -1.92
N VAL A 97 -0.31 14.14 -1.91
CA VAL A 97 -1.35 13.28 -2.49
C VAL A 97 -2.50 13.10 -1.50
N LYS A 98 -2.16 12.86 -0.23
CA LYS A 98 -3.10 12.78 0.87
C LYS A 98 -2.46 13.41 2.11
N ASP A 99 -3.11 14.45 2.64
CA ASP A 99 -2.64 15.13 3.86
C ASP A 99 -2.76 14.20 5.08
N ILE A 100 -2.20 14.63 6.21
CA ILE A 100 -2.09 13.83 7.42
C ILE A 100 -3.45 13.27 7.86
N TRP A 101 -3.53 11.95 8.03
CA TRP A 101 -4.67 11.27 8.64
C TRP A 101 -4.20 10.26 9.70
N THR A 102 -5.11 9.86 10.58
CA THR A 102 -4.85 8.87 11.64
C THR A 102 -5.83 7.72 11.51
N ASP A 103 -5.31 6.50 11.49
CA ASP A 103 -6.09 5.26 11.63
C ASP A 103 -5.83 4.67 13.03
N THR A 104 -6.89 4.19 13.68
CA THR A 104 -6.85 3.69 15.06
C THR A 104 -7.59 2.37 15.18
N ASP A 105 -7.02 1.44 15.94
CA ASP A 105 -7.63 0.17 16.31
C ASP A 105 -7.33 -0.17 17.79
N GLN A 106 -7.63 -1.39 18.20
CA GLN A 106 -7.39 -1.90 19.55
C GLN A 106 -5.90 -2.00 19.94
N HIS A 107 -4.97 -1.89 18.98
CA HIS A 107 -3.53 -1.98 19.19
C HIS A 107 -2.84 -0.61 19.19
N GLY A 108 -3.58 0.47 18.92
CA GLY A 108 -3.10 1.85 19.00
C GLY A 108 -3.51 2.67 17.79
N SER A 109 -2.68 3.65 17.44
CA SER A 109 -2.94 4.58 16.34
C SER A 109 -1.71 4.71 15.44
N VAL A 110 -1.95 4.82 14.13
CA VAL A 110 -0.93 5.10 13.13
C VAL A 110 -1.31 6.38 12.40
N LYS A 111 -0.37 7.33 12.35
CA LYS A 111 -0.52 8.58 11.61
C LYS A 111 0.25 8.49 10.30
N MET A 112 -0.38 8.87 9.20
CA MET A 112 0.12 8.67 7.84
C MET A 112 -0.11 9.91 6.98
N ALA A 113 0.70 10.06 5.94
CA ALA A 113 0.53 11.05 4.87
C ALA A 113 1.10 10.45 3.58
N CYS A 114 0.60 10.89 2.42
CA CYS A 114 1.12 10.47 1.11
C CYS A 114 1.62 11.68 0.33
N ILE A 115 2.84 11.58 -0.19
CA ILE A 115 3.49 12.61 -0.99
C ILE A 115 3.86 12.02 -2.36
N GLN A 116 3.98 12.89 -3.36
CA GLN A 116 4.44 12.52 -4.69
C GLN A 116 5.78 13.20 -4.96
N THR A 117 6.73 12.42 -5.47
CA THR A 117 8.03 12.87 -5.97
C THR A 117 7.92 13.37 -7.41
#